data_AF-A0AAW9J594-F1
#
_entry.id   AF-A0AAW9J594-F1
#
_cell.length_a   1.000
_cell.length_b   1.000
_cell.length_c   1.000
_cell.angle_alpha   90.00
_cell.angle_beta   90.00
_cell.angle_gamma   90.00
#
_symmetry.space_group_name_H-M   'P 1'
#
loop_
_entity.id
_entity.type
_entity.pdbx_description
1 polymer ?
#
loop_
_entity_poly.entity_id
_entity_poly.type
_entity_poly.pdbx_seq_one_letter_code
_entity_poly.pdbx_strand_id
1 'polypeptide(L)'
;MKIKLIQPAMLPRPMDTKLKTRMSPSLALLTIANLTPKEHEVIIENENVEKIDFDEPVDLVAITVTVDVMNRAVEISKEFQNRGVTVIAGGIHITADPEGAANSFDAISVGMAERVWAKILKDKENNSLKKIYYDMENIDGSEIVSPKYDIIDNKKYIYTNIISTSRGCPFQCDFCYNSCTNSLKTYINRPIDDVIRDIKALKTRHIMFIDDNFIGNPKWTKELLKKIKPLKLKWNAAVTSNIVDMPELLDEMKESG
;
A
#
# COMPACT_ATOMS: atom_id res chain seq x y z
N MET A 1 -1.44 -1.08 -22.95
CA MET A 1 -1.44 -2.42 -22.32
C MET A 1 -2.62 -2.55 -21.38
N LYS A 2 -3.18 -3.75 -21.25
CA LYS A 2 -4.13 -4.13 -20.21
C LYS A 2 -3.39 -4.78 -19.04
N ILE A 3 -3.48 -4.16 -17.87
CA ILE A 3 -2.69 -4.49 -16.67
C ILE A 3 -3.63 -5.01 -15.58
N LYS A 4 -3.31 -6.17 -15.02
CA LYS A 4 -4.03 -6.74 -13.87
C LYS A 4 -3.20 -6.59 -12.61
N LEU A 5 -3.78 -5.94 -11.60
CA LEU A 5 -3.20 -5.73 -10.28
C LEU A 5 -3.86 -6.70 -9.31
N ILE A 6 -3.06 -7.54 -8.66
CA ILE A 6 -3.56 -8.64 -7.82
C ILE A 6 -3.11 -8.47 -6.38
N GLN A 7 -4.05 -8.62 -5.46
CA GLN A 7 -3.78 -8.89 -4.05
C GLN A 7 -4.10 -10.36 -3.78
N PRO A 8 -3.10 -11.20 -3.48
CA PRO A 8 -3.32 -12.58 -3.10
C PRO A 8 -4.15 -12.74 -1.83
N ALA A 9 -4.80 -13.88 -1.69
CA ALA A 9 -5.59 -14.21 -0.52
C ALA A 9 -4.66 -14.37 0.69
N MET A 10 -5.05 -13.71 1.78
CA MET A 10 -4.38 -13.87 3.06
C MET A 10 -4.59 -15.28 3.60
N LEU A 11 -3.58 -15.79 4.30
CA LEU A 11 -3.73 -17.02 5.07
C LEU A 11 -4.40 -16.66 6.40
N PRO A 12 -5.67 -17.05 6.64
CA PRO A 12 -6.35 -16.71 7.88
C PRO A 12 -5.70 -17.46 9.05
N ARG A 13 -5.42 -16.75 10.14
CA ARG A 13 -5.02 -17.38 11.40
C ARG A 13 -6.22 -18.09 12.03
N PRO A 14 -6.02 -19.07 12.92
CA PRO A 14 -7.13 -19.82 13.54
C PRO A 14 -8.22 -18.95 14.18
N MET A 15 -7.85 -17.78 14.72
CA MET A 15 -8.78 -16.84 15.37
C MET A 15 -9.44 -15.84 14.42
N ASP A 16 -9.03 -15.81 13.15
CA ASP A 16 -9.53 -14.83 12.21
C ASP A 16 -10.91 -15.23 11.68
N THR A 17 -11.85 -14.30 11.71
CA THR A 17 -13.16 -14.49 11.08
C THR A 17 -13.08 -14.18 9.58
N LYS A 18 -14.07 -14.65 8.81
CA LYS A 18 -14.20 -14.29 7.38
C LYS A 18 -14.27 -12.78 7.14
N LEU A 19 -14.68 -11.98 8.14
CA LEU A 19 -14.73 -10.53 8.05
C LEU A 19 -13.34 -9.90 7.88
N LYS A 20 -12.28 -10.53 8.41
CA LYS A 20 -10.92 -10.01 8.34
C LYS A 20 -10.47 -9.77 6.89
N THR A 21 -10.78 -10.72 6.01
CA THR A 21 -10.44 -10.65 4.58
C THR A 21 -11.16 -9.50 3.84
N ARG A 22 -12.24 -8.98 4.42
CA ARG A 22 -13.06 -7.90 3.84
C ARG A 22 -12.84 -6.56 4.52
N MET A 23 -11.82 -6.42 5.38
CA MET A 23 -11.65 -5.23 6.20
C MET A 23 -11.50 -3.97 5.36
N SER A 24 -10.59 -3.96 4.39
CA SER A 24 -10.37 -2.79 3.53
C SER A 24 -9.75 -3.17 2.18
N PRO A 25 -9.87 -2.31 1.16
CA PRO A 25 -9.13 -2.49 -0.10
C PRO A 25 -7.62 -2.28 0.12
N SER A 26 -6.79 -2.79 -0.80
CA SER A 26 -5.36 -2.50 -0.80
C SER A 26 -5.08 -1.09 -1.30
N LEU A 27 -4.59 -0.21 -0.41
CA LEU A 27 -4.11 1.11 -0.83
C LEU A 27 -2.92 1.00 -1.79
N ALA A 28 -2.08 -0.02 -1.67
CA ALA A 28 -0.96 -0.22 -2.59
C ALA A 28 -1.46 -0.38 -4.02
N LEU A 29 -2.43 -1.26 -4.27
CA LEU A 29 -2.99 -1.45 -5.62
C LEU A 29 -3.72 -0.22 -6.13
N LEU A 30 -4.46 0.48 -5.26
CA LEU A 30 -5.12 1.73 -5.63
C LEU A 30 -4.12 2.84 -5.95
N THR A 31 -2.97 2.90 -5.27
CA THR A 31 -1.88 3.82 -5.60
C THR A 31 -1.23 3.45 -6.92
N ILE A 32 -0.94 2.18 -7.19
CA ILE A 32 -0.43 1.73 -8.50
C ILE A 32 -1.43 2.05 -9.62
N ALA A 33 -2.73 1.84 -9.39
CA ALA A 33 -3.77 2.21 -10.35
C ALA A 33 -3.85 3.72 -10.62
N ASN A 34 -3.47 4.56 -9.64
CA ASN A 34 -3.37 6.01 -9.85
C ASN A 34 -2.07 6.42 -10.55
N LEU A 35 -0.96 5.72 -10.27
CA LEU A 35 0.34 5.92 -10.90
C LEU A 35 0.39 5.44 -12.36
N THR A 36 -0.51 4.52 -12.73
CA THR A 36 -0.53 3.94 -14.07
C THR A 36 -0.97 4.98 -15.10
N PRO A 37 -0.17 5.21 -16.17
CA PRO A 37 -0.55 6.13 -17.25
C PRO A 37 -1.91 5.80 -17.87
N LYS A 38 -2.64 6.83 -18.31
CA LYS A 38 -4.06 6.73 -18.73
C LYS A 38 -4.27 5.92 -20.02
N GLU A 39 -3.22 5.75 -20.81
CA GLU A 39 -3.19 4.92 -22.01
C GLU A 39 -3.25 3.41 -21.70
N HIS A 40 -3.02 3.01 -20.46
CA HIS A 40 -3.18 1.63 -20.02
C HIS A 40 -4.55 1.42 -19.36
N GLU A 41 -5.09 0.22 -19.57
CA GLU A 41 -6.28 -0.25 -18.85
C GLU A 41 -5.81 -0.97 -17.57
N VAL A 42 -6.47 -0.71 -16.44
CA VAL A 42 -6.14 -1.32 -15.14
C VAL A 42 -7.33 -2.07 -14.60
N ILE A 43 -7.12 -3.35 -14.29
CA ILE A 43 -8.04 -4.22 -13.54
C ILE A 43 -7.43 -4.46 -12.16
N ILE A 44 -8.24 -4.38 -11.11
CA ILE A 44 -7.83 -4.77 -9.76
C ILE A 44 -8.63 -6.00 -9.34
N GLU A 45 -7.94 -7.04 -8.91
CA GLU A 45 -8.54 -8.24 -8.31
C GLU A 45 -7.94 -8.46 -6.92
N ASN A 46 -8.80 -8.46 -5.91
CA ASN A 46 -8.41 -8.79 -4.56
C ASN A 46 -8.97 -10.17 -4.20
N GLU A 47 -8.09 -11.17 -4.16
CA GLU A 47 -8.46 -12.57 -3.96
C GLU A 47 -9.14 -12.83 -2.60
N ASN A 48 -9.02 -11.88 -1.66
CA ASN A 48 -9.72 -11.93 -0.38
C ASN A 48 -11.25 -11.73 -0.50
N VAL A 49 -11.73 -11.08 -1.56
CA VAL A 49 -13.15 -10.72 -1.75
C VAL A 49 -13.77 -11.29 -3.02
N GLU A 50 -12.94 -11.70 -3.98
CA GLU A 50 -13.36 -12.31 -5.25
C GLU A 50 -12.34 -13.33 -5.74
N LYS A 51 -12.68 -14.10 -6.79
CA LYS A 51 -11.73 -15.04 -7.39
C LYS A 51 -10.88 -14.31 -8.43
N ILE A 52 -9.62 -14.73 -8.57
CA ILE A 52 -8.77 -14.29 -9.66
C ILE A 52 -9.27 -14.96 -10.95
N ASP A 53 -9.46 -14.17 -12.00
CA ASP A 53 -9.71 -14.69 -13.34
C ASP A 53 -8.36 -14.88 -14.05
N PHE A 54 -7.92 -16.13 -14.18
CA PHE A 54 -6.65 -16.46 -14.83
C PHE A 54 -6.74 -16.47 -16.36
N ASP A 55 -7.95 -16.45 -16.92
CA ASP A 55 -8.18 -16.57 -18.36
C ASP A 55 -8.48 -15.20 -19.01
N GLU A 56 -8.71 -14.16 -18.19
CA GLU A 56 -8.81 -12.77 -18.66
C GLU A 56 -7.55 -12.35 -19.44
N PRO A 57 -7.67 -11.98 -20.73
CA PRO A 57 -6.53 -11.59 -21.55
C PRO A 57 -5.91 -10.29 -21.05
N VAL A 58 -4.67 -10.36 -20.56
CA VAL A 58 -3.91 -9.21 -20.06
C VAL A 58 -2.46 -9.27 -20.55
N ASP A 59 -1.84 -8.10 -20.71
CA ASP A 59 -0.46 -8.00 -21.19
C ASP A 59 0.57 -8.13 -20.05
N LEU A 60 0.13 -7.82 -18.82
CA LEU A 60 0.98 -7.72 -17.65
C LEU A 60 0.16 -7.93 -16.37
N VAL A 61 0.73 -8.67 -15.43
CA VAL A 61 0.20 -8.84 -14.07
C VAL A 61 1.19 -8.23 -13.09
N ALA A 62 0.69 -7.46 -12.12
CA ALA A 62 1.48 -6.99 -10.99
C ALA A 62 0.85 -7.44 -9.66
N ILE A 63 1.64 -8.09 -8.83
CA ILE A 63 1.20 -8.69 -7.57
C ILE A 63 1.77 -7.89 -6.40
N THR A 64 0.91 -7.46 -5.47
CA THR A 64 1.36 -6.92 -4.19
C THR A 64 1.52 -8.05 -3.18
N VAL A 65 2.73 -8.24 -2.67
CA VAL A 65 3.09 -9.34 -1.78
C VAL A 65 3.34 -8.80 -0.37
N THR A 66 2.38 -9.07 0.52
CA THR A 66 2.52 -8.87 1.96
C THR A 66 3.22 -10.07 2.61
N VAL A 67 3.62 -9.92 3.87
CA VAL A 67 4.48 -10.89 4.57
C VAL A 67 3.92 -12.32 4.55
N ASP A 68 2.60 -12.48 4.61
CA ASP A 68 1.89 -13.75 4.76
C ASP A 68 1.46 -14.43 3.46
N VAL A 69 1.68 -13.80 2.29
CA VAL A 69 1.10 -14.27 1.02
C VAL A 69 2.10 -14.69 -0.05
N MET A 70 3.40 -14.74 0.27
CA MET A 70 4.45 -15.04 -0.71
C MET A 70 4.19 -16.35 -1.46
N ASN A 71 3.90 -17.46 -0.76
CA ASN A 71 3.63 -18.74 -1.42
C ASN A 71 2.46 -18.65 -2.42
N ARG A 72 1.37 -17.98 -2.04
CA ARG A 72 0.22 -17.78 -2.94
C ARG A 72 0.57 -16.88 -4.12
N ALA A 73 1.38 -15.84 -3.90
CA ALA A 73 1.88 -14.98 -4.98
C ALA A 73 2.72 -15.76 -5.99
N VAL A 74 3.55 -16.70 -5.54
CA VAL A 74 4.34 -17.58 -6.43
C VAL A 74 3.44 -18.51 -7.25
N GLU A 75 2.39 -19.07 -6.66
CA GLU A 75 1.41 -19.89 -7.38
C GLU A 75 0.69 -19.08 -8.47
N ILE A 76 0.21 -17.87 -8.12
CA ILE A 76 -0.43 -16.95 -9.06
C ILE A 76 0.53 -16.57 -10.19
N SER A 77 1.78 -16.26 -9.85
CA SER A 77 2.83 -15.92 -10.83
C SER A 77 3.03 -17.04 -11.83
N LYS A 78 3.24 -18.28 -11.37
CA LYS A 78 3.43 -19.44 -12.24
C LYS A 78 2.24 -19.66 -13.18
N GLU A 79 1.01 -19.48 -12.69
CA GLU A 79 -0.19 -19.68 -13.50
C GLU A 79 -0.28 -18.68 -14.67
N PHE A 80 0.07 -17.42 -14.44
CA PHE A 80 0.13 -16.40 -15.49
C PHE A 80 1.35 -16.55 -16.41
N GLN A 81 2.52 -16.89 -15.86
CA GLN A 81 3.72 -17.15 -16.66
C GLN A 81 3.55 -18.34 -17.61
N ASN A 82 2.85 -19.40 -17.18
CA ASN A 82 2.50 -20.53 -18.03
C ASN A 82 1.61 -20.14 -19.23
N ARG A 83 0.89 -19.01 -19.11
CA ARG A 83 0.08 -18.40 -20.19
C ARG A 83 0.88 -17.38 -21.02
N GLY A 84 2.17 -17.23 -20.76
CA GLY A 84 3.03 -16.26 -21.44
C GLY A 84 2.82 -14.80 -20.98
N VAL A 85 2.13 -14.58 -19.86
CA VAL A 85 1.91 -13.24 -19.32
C VAL A 85 3.09 -12.86 -18.42
N THR A 86 3.61 -11.64 -18.59
CA THR A 86 4.68 -11.12 -17.73
C THR A 86 4.14 -10.79 -16.35
N VAL A 87 4.82 -11.27 -15.30
CA VAL A 87 4.44 -11.05 -13.90
C VAL A 87 5.50 -10.23 -13.18
N ILE A 88 5.06 -9.11 -12.59
CA ILE A 88 5.86 -8.26 -11.70
C ILE A 88 5.37 -8.44 -10.28
N ALA A 89 6.27 -8.43 -9.30
CA ALA A 89 5.90 -8.37 -7.89
C ALA A 89 6.49 -7.16 -7.18
N GLY A 90 5.76 -6.63 -6.21
CA GLY A 90 6.23 -5.60 -5.29
C GLY A 90 5.55 -5.73 -3.94
N GLY A 91 5.79 -4.78 -3.05
CA GLY A 91 5.24 -4.81 -1.69
C GLY A 91 6.26 -5.30 -0.67
N ILE A 92 5.85 -5.30 0.59
CA ILE A 92 6.79 -5.32 1.71
C ILE A 92 7.59 -6.63 1.84
N HIS A 93 7.02 -7.78 1.43
CA HIS A 93 7.77 -9.03 1.43
C HIS A 93 8.90 -9.00 0.40
N ILE A 94 8.59 -8.53 -0.81
CA ILE A 94 9.58 -8.34 -1.89
C ILE A 94 10.67 -7.37 -1.46
N THR A 95 10.29 -6.28 -0.78
CA THR A 95 11.25 -5.31 -0.26
C THR A 95 12.14 -5.92 0.83
N ALA A 96 11.58 -6.71 1.74
CA ALA A 96 12.33 -7.31 2.85
C ALA A 96 13.32 -8.38 2.38
N ASP A 97 12.93 -9.24 1.44
CA ASP A 97 13.75 -10.32 0.87
C ASP A 97 13.71 -10.33 -0.68
N PRO A 98 14.42 -9.39 -1.34
CA PRO A 98 14.45 -9.33 -2.80
C PRO A 98 15.08 -10.57 -3.43
N GLU A 99 16.15 -11.09 -2.83
CA GLU A 99 16.92 -12.21 -3.37
C GLU A 99 16.11 -13.51 -3.33
N GLY A 100 15.43 -13.79 -2.22
CA GLY A 100 14.54 -14.95 -2.10
C GLY A 100 13.33 -14.89 -3.03
N ALA A 101 12.86 -13.68 -3.37
CA ALA A 101 11.68 -13.50 -4.21
C ALA A 101 11.97 -13.42 -5.73
N ALA A 102 13.15 -12.93 -6.14
CA ALA A 102 13.43 -12.55 -7.54
C ALA A 102 13.21 -13.67 -8.57
N ASN A 103 13.44 -14.93 -8.20
CA ASN A 103 13.33 -16.06 -9.12
C ASN A 103 11.89 -16.51 -9.39
N SER A 104 10.91 -15.98 -8.66
CA SER A 104 9.50 -16.38 -8.80
C SER A 104 8.69 -15.47 -9.73
N PHE A 105 9.29 -14.38 -10.20
CA PHE A 105 8.63 -13.34 -11.00
C PHE A 105 9.52 -12.92 -12.16
N ASP A 106 8.95 -12.31 -13.20
CA ASP A 106 9.73 -11.82 -14.34
C ASP A 106 10.57 -10.60 -13.95
N ALA A 107 10.01 -9.74 -13.09
CA ALA A 107 10.69 -8.63 -12.45
C ALA A 107 10.12 -8.36 -11.05
N ILE A 108 10.93 -7.73 -10.20
CA ILE A 108 10.50 -7.28 -8.88
C ILE A 108 10.78 -5.79 -8.67
N SER A 109 9.87 -5.11 -7.97
CA SER A 109 9.99 -3.73 -7.51
C SER A 109 10.29 -3.72 -6.01
N VAL A 110 11.52 -3.35 -5.67
CA VAL A 110 12.02 -3.22 -4.30
C VAL A 110 11.88 -1.78 -3.87
N GLY A 111 11.03 -1.58 -2.87
CA GLY A 111 10.76 -0.27 -2.30
C GLY A 111 9.51 0.40 -2.84
N MET A 112 9.60 1.72 -2.98
CA MET A 112 8.48 2.56 -3.41
C MET A 112 8.28 2.48 -4.91
N ALA A 113 7.02 2.50 -5.33
CA ALA A 113 6.65 2.30 -6.74
C ALA A 113 6.51 3.63 -7.50
N GLU A 114 6.45 4.75 -6.78
CA GLU A 114 6.15 6.08 -7.28
C GLU A 114 7.08 6.50 -8.44
N ARG A 115 8.39 6.25 -8.34
CA ARG A 115 9.35 6.55 -9.42
C ARG A 115 9.61 5.36 -10.35
N VAL A 116 9.35 4.15 -9.88
CA VAL A 116 9.77 2.91 -10.55
C VAL A 116 8.69 2.35 -11.47
N TRP A 117 7.41 2.51 -11.12
CA TRP A 117 6.32 1.84 -11.82
C TRP A 117 6.25 2.24 -13.30
N ALA A 118 6.26 3.53 -13.61
CA ALA A 118 6.26 4.01 -14.99
C ALA A 118 7.48 3.53 -15.78
N LYS A 119 8.64 3.39 -15.12
CA LYS A 119 9.85 2.86 -15.73
C LYS A 119 9.73 1.37 -16.06
N ILE A 120 9.15 0.57 -15.15
CA ILE A 120 8.88 -0.86 -15.39
C ILE A 120 7.98 -1.02 -16.62
N LEU A 121 6.89 -0.25 -16.71
CA LEU A 121 5.98 -0.31 -17.84
C LEU A 121 6.69 0.03 -19.16
N LYS A 122 7.47 1.12 -19.17
CA LYS A 122 8.25 1.52 -20.34
C LYS A 122 9.29 0.46 -20.75
N ASP A 123 9.99 -0.14 -19.79
CA ASP A 123 10.96 -1.19 -20.07
C ASP A 123 10.27 -2.46 -20.60
N LYS A 124 9.07 -2.80 -20.11
CA LYS A 124 8.25 -3.88 -20.67
C LYS A 124 7.86 -3.63 -22.12
N GLU A 125 7.42 -2.43 -22.46
CA GLU A 125 7.05 -2.06 -23.83
C GLU A 125 8.23 -2.12 -24.80
N ASN A 126 9.42 -1.75 -24.32
CA ASN A 126 10.66 -1.79 -25.10
C ASN A 126 11.36 -3.16 -25.11
N ASN A 127 10.74 -4.20 -24.53
CA ASN A 127 11.34 -5.53 -24.34
C ASN A 127 12.72 -5.48 -23.62
N SER A 128 12.89 -4.53 -22.71
CA SER A 128 14.12 -4.28 -21.94
C SER A 128 13.90 -4.41 -20.42
N LEU A 129 12.93 -5.24 -20.03
CA LEU A 129 12.56 -5.46 -18.63
C LEU A 129 13.76 -5.98 -17.82
N LYS A 130 14.06 -5.31 -16.70
CA LYS A 130 15.10 -5.73 -15.77
C LYS A 130 14.53 -6.70 -14.74
N LYS A 131 15.39 -7.55 -14.16
CA LYS A 131 14.99 -8.46 -13.09
C LYS A 131 14.61 -7.75 -11.80
N ILE A 132 15.32 -6.68 -11.43
CA ILE A 132 15.11 -5.97 -10.17
C ILE A 132 15.16 -4.47 -10.41
N TYR A 133 14.20 -3.77 -9.81
CA TYR A 133 14.14 -2.31 -9.75
C TYR A 133 14.17 -1.86 -8.28
N TYR A 134 15.08 -0.95 -7.94
CA TYR A 134 15.22 -0.41 -6.58
C TYR A 134 14.84 1.07 -6.54
N ASP A 135 14.07 1.48 -5.53
CA ASP A 135 13.88 2.89 -5.15
C ASP A 135 13.50 3.01 -3.67
N MET A 136 14.49 3.42 -2.85
CA MET A 136 14.39 3.44 -1.39
C MET A 136 15.07 4.66 -0.75
N GLU A 137 15.70 5.52 -1.54
CA GLU A 137 16.55 6.60 -1.03
C GLU A 137 16.01 7.97 -1.41
N ASN A 138 16.18 8.93 -0.49
CA ASN A 138 15.88 10.34 -0.68
C ASN A 138 14.47 10.59 -1.25
N ILE A 139 13.48 9.90 -0.70
CA ILE A 139 12.08 10.06 -1.09
C ILE A 139 11.51 11.25 -0.34
N ASP A 140 10.97 12.21 -1.08
CA ASP A 140 10.23 13.33 -0.52
C ASP A 140 8.77 12.96 -0.32
N GLY A 141 8.16 13.47 0.75
CA GLY A 141 6.75 13.19 1.05
C GLY A 141 5.79 13.63 -0.06
N SER A 142 6.15 14.66 -0.83
CA SER A 142 5.35 15.15 -1.97
C SER A 142 5.30 14.19 -3.16
N GLU A 143 6.19 13.20 -3.20
CA GLU A 143 6.19 12.19 -4.25
C GLU A 143 5.18 11.08 -3.97
N ILE A 144 4.70 10.96 -2.73
CA ILE A 144 3.75 9.92 -2.31
C ILE A 144 2.38 10.21 -2.89
N VAL A 145 1.97 9.39 -3.86
CA VAL A 145 0.74 9.57 -4.62
C VAL A 145 -0.48 9.07 -3.85
N SER A 146 -1.56 9.87 -3.87
CA SER A 146 -2.86 9.49 -3.33
C SER A 146 -3.39 8.21 -4.01
N PRO A 147 -4.01 7.28 -3.27
CA PRO A 147 -4.73 6.15 -3.85
C PRO A 147 -5.88 6.60 -4.77
N LYS A 148 -6.20 5.79 -5.78
CA LYS A 148 -7.36 5.99 -6.67
C LYS A 148 -8.67 5.63 -5.95
N TYR A 149 -9.17 6.49 -5.07
CA TYR A 149 -10.32 6.19 -4.21
C TYR A 149 -11.66 6.01 -4.96
N ASP A 150 -11.80 6.60 -6.15
CA ASP A 150 -13.02 6.60 -6.96
C ASP A 150 -13.39 5.24 -7.54
N ILE A 151 -12.43 4.32 -7.67
CA ILE A 151 -12.66 2.96 -8.21
C ILE A 151 -12.99 1.92 -7.13
N ILE A 152 -13.10 2.31 -5.86
CA ILE A 152 -13.40 1.38 -4.77
C ILE A 152 -14.86 0.91 -4.83
N ASP A 153 -15.07 -0.40 -4.93
CA ASP A 153 -16.39 -1.00 -4.72
C ASP A 153 -16.70 -1.15 -3.22
N ASN A 154 -17.49 -0.21 -2.70
CA ASN A 154 -17.90 -0.18 -1.29
C ASN A 154 -18.67 -1.43 -0.83
N LYS A 155 -19.22 -2.24 -1.73
CA LYS A 155 -19.97 -3.46 -1.36
C LYS A 155 -19.05 -4.62 -0.98
N LYS A 156 -17.78 -4.59 -1.42
CA LYS A 156 -16.80 -5.65 -1.19
C LYS A 156 -16.11 -5.53 0.19
N TYR A 157 -16.13 -4.35 0.80
CA TYR A 157 -15.31 -4.03 1.97
C TYR A 157 -16.12 -3.44 3.13
N ILE A 158 -15.64 -3.66 4.36
CA ILE A 158 -16.24 -3.11 5.58
C ILE A 158 -15.81 -1.65 5.79
N TYR A 159 -14.53 -1.35 5.53
CA TYR A 159 -13.95 -0.01 5.61
C TYR A 159 -13.33 0.38 4.27
N THR A 160 -13.86 1.45 3.67
CA THR A 160 -13.30 2.07 2.46
C THR A 160 -12.76 3.47 2.72
N ASN A 161 -12.83 3.89 3.98
CA ASN A 161 -12.48 5.21 4.48
C ASN A 161 -11.06 5.25 5.07
N ILE A 162 -10.14 4.52 4.44
CA ILE A 162 -8.77 4.35 4.94
C ILE A 162 -7.81 5.35 4.28
N ILE A 163 -6.91 5.92 5.08
CA ILE A 163 -5.91 6.87 4.63
C ILE A 163 -4.56 6.48 5.22
N SER A 164 -3.51 6.66 4.44
CA SER A 164 -2.15 6.62 4.94
C SER A 164 -1.53 8.00 4.82
N THR A 165 -0.97 8.50 5.91
CA THR A 165 -0.35 9.82 6.00
C THR A 165 1.18 9.79 5.88
N SER A 166 1.77 8.61 6.03
CA SER A 166 3.21 8.42 6.04
C SER A 166 3.64 7.06 5.44
N ARG A 167 4.96 6.91 5.29
CA ARG A 167 5.63 5.65 4.96
C ARG A 167 6.72 5.39 6.00
N GLY A 168 6.83 4.13 6.42
CA GLY A 168 7.82 3.68 7.40
C GLY A 168 7.41 3.97 8.85
N CYS A 169 8.36 3.73 9.76
CA CYS A 169 8.22 3.94 11.20
C CYS A 169 9.58 4.40 11.75
N PRO A 170 9.64 5.37 12.70
CA PRO A 170 10.92 5.82 13.26
C PRO A 170 11.56 4.79 14.22
N PHE A 171 10.86 3.69 14.53
CA PHE A 171 11.34 2.64 15.42
C PHE A 171 11.87 1.43 14.65
N GLN A 172 12.84 0.74 15.22
CA GLN A 172 13.43 -0.50 14.70
C GLN A 172 13.22 -1.64 15.70
N CYS A 173 11.97 -2.04 15.92
CA CYS A 173 11.66 -3.15 16.83
C CYS A 173 12.16 -4.49 16.24
N ASP A 174 12.82 -5.33 17.04
CA ASP A 174 13.45 -6.58 16.59
C ASP A 174 12.48 -7.59 15.94
N PHE A 175 11.19 -7.50 16.30
CA PHE A 175 10.13 -8.37 15.79
C PHE A 175 9.41 -7.83 14.54
N CYS A 176 9.72 -6.61 14.11
CA CYS A 176 8.95 -5.92 13.08
C CYS A 176 9.59 -6.07 11.69
N TYR A 177 8.78 -6.36 10.67
CA TYR A 177 9.23 -6.41 9.27
C TYR A 177 9.77 -5.05 8.79
N ASN A 178 9.31 -3.94 9.38
CA ASN A 178 9.82 -2.60 9.08
C ASN A 178 11.27 -2.41 9.55
N SER A 179 11.84 -3.34 10.32
CA SER A 179 13.23 -3.31 10.77
C SER A 179 14.16 -4.18 9.91
N CYS A 180 13.65 -4.85 8.87
CA CYS A 180 14.47 -5.65 7.97
C CYS A 180 15.55 -4.80 7.28
N THR A 181 16.70 -5.39 6.93
CA THR A 181 17.84 -4.64 6.36
C THR A 181 17.47 -3.78 5.16
N ASN A 182 16.57 -4.29 4.31
CA ASN A 182 16.12 -3.69 3.07
C ASN A 182 14.83 -2.86 3.21
N SER A 183 14.28 -2.69 4.42
CA SER A 183 13.08 -1.87 4.64
C SER A 183 13.40 -0.38 4.64
N LEU A 184 12.34 0.44 4.57
CA LEU A 184 12.48 1.89 4.62
C LEU A 184 12.85 2.31 6.04
N LYS A 185 14.08 2.79 6.21
CA LYS A 185 14.61 3.22 7.52
C LYS A 185 14.22 4.65 7.90
N THR A 186 13.47 5.32 7.04
CA THR A 186 13.02 6.70 7.23
C THR A 186 11.52 6.74 7.47
N TYR A 187 11.10 7.72 8.28
CA TYR A 187 9.69 8.04 8.47
C TYR A 187 9.35 9.27 7.64
N ILE A 188 8.56 9.09 6.59
CA ILE A 188 8.26 10.14 5.61
C ILE A 188 6.79 10.47 5.70
N ASN A 189 6.45 11.70 6.09
CA ASN A 189 5.08 12.20 6.05
C ASN A 189 4.76 12.82 4.70
N ARG A 190 3.52 12.62 4.25
CA ARG A 190 2.94 13.32 3.11
C ARG A 190 2.71 14.80 3.43
N PRO A 191 2.60 15.69 2.43
CA PRO A 191 2.09 17.04 2.64
C PRO A 191 0.71 16.99 3.27
N ILE A 192 0.47 17.82 4.28
CA ILE A 192 -0.82 17.85 5.01
C ILE A 192 -1.98 18.14 4.05
N ASP A 193 -1.79 19.04 3.09
CA ASP A 193 -2.84 19.41 2.14
C ASP A 193 -3.26 18.25 1.23
N ASP A 194 -2.34 17.33 0.92
CA ASP A 194 -2.66 16.10 0.19
C ASP A 194 -3.52 15.15 1.04
N VAL A 195 -3.17 14.99 2.31
CA VAL A 195 -3.96 14.20 3.28
C VAL A 195 -5.36 14.81 3.43
N ILE A 196 -5.48 16.14 3.54
CA ILE A 196 -6.77 16.83 3.63
C ILE A 196 -7.60 16.64 2.35
N ARG A 197 -6.95 16.64 1.17
CA ARG A 197 -7.61 16.36 -0.11
C ARG A 197 -8.17 14.93 -0.14
N ASP A 198 -7.42 13.94 0.33
CA ASP A 198 -7.86 12.54 0.41
C ASP A 198 -9.03 12.38 1.38
N ILE A 199 -8.97 13.01 2.57
CA ILE A 199 -10.08 13.03 3.55
C ILE A 199 -11.37 13.54 2.89
N LYS A 200 -11.28 14.65 2.15
CA LYS A 200 -12.45 15.25 1.48
C LYS A 200 -12.97 14.38 0.34
N ALA A 201 -12.09 13.70 -0.39
CA ALA A 201 -12.46 12.82 -1.50
C ALA A 201 -13.29 11.61 -1.06
N LEU A 202 -13.04 11.09 0.15
CA LEU A 202 -13.79 9.97 0.72
C LEU A 202 -15.24 10.31 1.11
N LYS A 203 -15.60 11.60 1.20
CA LYS A 203 -16.98 12.07 1.49
C LYS A 203 -17.63 11.43 2.73
N THR A 204 -16.83 11.10 3.73
CA THR A 204 -17.27 10.51 5.00
C THR A 204 -16.61 11.23 6.17
N ARG A 205 -17.24 11.12 7.35
CA ARG A 205 -16.67 11.66 8.60
C ARG A 205 -15.90 10.61 9.39
N HIS A 206 -16.05 9.33 9.08
CA HIS A 206 -15.28 8.29 9.74
C HIS A 206 -14.00 8.06 8.94
N ILE A 207 -12.82 8.14 9.54
CA ILE A 207 -11.53 7.93 8.87
C ILE A 207 -10.71 6.90 9.65
N MET A 208 -10.00 6.02 8.96
CA MET A 208 -9.03 5.12 9.57
C MET A 208 -7.66 5.44 9.01
N PHE A 209 -6.78 6.01 9.83
CA PHE A 209 -5.38 6.19 9.50
C PHE A 209 -4.67 4.85 9.70
N ILE A 210 -4.07 4.34 8.63
CA ILE A 210 -3.46 2.99 8.59
C ILE A 210 -1.93 3.04 8.60
N ASP A 211 -1.37 4.17 9.04
CA ASP A 211 0.05 4.37 9.25
C ASP A 211 0.62 3.35 10.25
N ASP A 212 1.85 2.89 10.03
CA ASP A 212 2.54 2.00 10.98
C ASP A 212 2.70 2.66 12.36
N ASN A 213 2.89 3.99 12.36
CA ASN A 213 2.86 4.82 13.56
C ASN A 213 2.44 6.24 13.21
N PHE A 214 1.18 6.60 13.50
CA PHE A 214 0.64 7.92 13.18
C PHE A 214 1.38 9.06 13.86
N ILE A 215 1.88 8.84 15.08
CA ILE A 215 2.64 9.82 15.85
C ILE A 215 4.16 9.74 15.62
N GLY A 216 4.61 9.03 14.57
CA GLY A 216 6.04 8.89 14.27
C GLY A 216 6.76 10.23 14.07
N ASN A 217 6.00 11.29 13.75
CA ASN A 217 6.45 12.68 13.75
C ASN A 217 5.43 13.53 14.52
N PRO A 218 5.63 13.76 15.83
CA PRO A 218 4.67 14.49 16.67
C PRO A 218 4.41 15.91 16.17
N LYS A 219 5.43 16.61 15.66
CA LYS A 219 5.29 17.97 15.15
C LYS A 219 4.37 18.02 13.93
N TRP A 220 4.59 17.13 12.96
CA TRP A 220 3.72 17.01 11.79
C TRP A 220 2.29 16.62 12.19
N THR A 221 2.17 15.69 13.15
CA THR A 221 0.87 15.23 13.65
C THR A 221 0.06 16.37 14.23
N LYS A 222 0.64 17.20 15.12
CA LYS A 222 -0.04 18.39 15.68
C LYS A 222 -0.59 19.31 14.59
N GLU A 223 0.19 19.55 13.53
CA GLU A 223 -0.27 20.40 12.42
C GLU A 223 -1.42 19.76 11.62
N LEU A 224 -1.41 18.44 11.42
CA LEU A 224 -2.55 17.73 10.83
C LEU A 224 -3.79 17.85 11.72
N LEU A 225 -3.66 17.61 13.04
CA LEU A 225 -4.77 17.66 14.00
C LEU A 225 -5.49 19.01 13.97
N LYS A 226 -4.73 20.13 13.92
CA LYS A 226 -5.27 21.48 13.75
C LYS A 226 -6.12 21.63 12.48
N LYS A 227 -5.68 21.02 11.37
CA LYS A 227 -6.38 21.10 10.07
C LYS A 227 -7.61 20.20 10.00
N ILE A 228 -7.62 19.06 10.66
CA ILE A 228 -8.76 18.14 10.65
C ILE A 228 -9.82 18.45 11.71
N LYS A 229 -9.47 19.13 12.82
CA LYS A 229 -10.41 19.51 13.89
C LYS A 229 -11.67 20.22 13.39
N PRO A 230 -11.62 21.19 12.46
CA PRO A 230 -12.83 21.82 11.90
C PRO A 230 -13.72 20.88 11.08
N LEU A 231 -13.18 19.76 10.57
CA LEU A 231 -13.89 18.78 9.75
C LEU A 231 -14.82 17.87 10.59
N LYS A 232 -14.66 17.86 11.92
CA LYS A 232 -15.48 17.08 12.87
C LYS A 232 -15.54 15.60 12.50
N LEU A 233 -14.37 15.03 12.26
CA LEU A 233 -14.21 13.62 11.92
C LEU A 233 -14.38 12.75 13.17
N LYS A 234 -14.59 11.46 12.97
CA LYS A 234 -14.32 10.39 13.93
C LYS A 234 -13.20 9.57 13.33
N TRP A 235 -12.10 9.40 14.03
CA TRP A 235 -10.96 8.72 13.42
C TRP A 235 -10.26 7.76 14.36
N ASN A 236 -9.56 6.80 13.75
CA ASN A 236 -8.74 5.82 14.45
C ASN A 236 -7.34 5.86 13.83
N ALA A 237 -6.32 5.63 14.65
CA ALA A 237 -4.95 5.50 14.19
C ALA A 237 -4.17 4.55 15.11
N ALA A 238 -3.17 3.86 14.55
CA ALA A 238 -2.20 3.14 15.34
C ALA A 238 -1.10 4.10 15.83
N VAL A 239 -0.76 4.02 17.11
CA VAL A 239 0.30 4.81 17.73
C VAL A 239 1.16 3.94 18.63
N THR A 240 2.40 4.34 18.82
CA THR A 240 3.30 3.70 19.80
C THR A 240 2.97 4.11 21.23
N SER A 241 3.33 3.26 22.19
CA SER A 241 2.99 3.45 23.61
C SER A 241 3.61 4.70 24.24
N ASN A 242 4.68 5.24 23.67
CA ASN A 242 5.30 6.51 24.09
C ASN A 242 4.36 7.73 23.95
N ILE A 243 3.16 7.58 23.39
CA ILE A 243 2.11 8.61 23.47
C ILE A 243 1.79 9.01 24.92
N VAL A 244 2.01 8.12 25.90
CA VAL A 244 1.79 8.41 27.32
C VAL A 244 2.69 9.54 27.84
N ASP A 245 3.84 9.75 27.21
CA ASP A 245 4.79 10.82 27.55
C ASP A 245 4.43 12.15 26.85
N MET A 246 3.37 12.17 26.03
CA MET A 246 2.92 13.32 25.25
C MET A 246 1.43 13.63 25.52
N PRO A 247 1.04 13.92 26.78
CA PRO A 247 -0.35 14.10 27.16
C PRO A 247 -1.05 15.23 26.37
N GLU A 248 -0.35 16.33 26.08
CA GLU A 248 -0.90 17.41 25.26
C GLU A 248 -1.26 16.96 23.85
N LEU A 249 -0.42 16.12 23.21
CA LEU A 249 -0.72 15.58 21.89
C LEU A 249 -1.94 14.65 21.96
N LEU A 250 -2.05 13.86 23.02
CA LEU A 250 -3.21 12.99 23.24
C LEU A 250 -4.50 13.79 23.42
N ASP A 251 -4.47 14.90 24.14
CA ASP A 251 -5.60 15.83 24.28
C ASP A 251 -5.95 16.46 22.92
N GLU A 252 -4.96 16.94 22.15
CA GLU A 252 -5.18 17.45 20.79
C GLU A 252 -5.81 16.40 19.86
N MET A 253 -5.39 15.13 19.98
CA MET A 253 -5.98 14.01 19.23
C MET A 253 -7.46 13.87 19.57
N LYS A 254 -7.80 13.77 20.86
CA LYS A 254 -9.19 13.66 21.34
C LYS A 254 -10.07 14.84 20.92
N GLU A 255 -9.53 16.05 20.94
CA GLU A 255 -10.28 17.24 20.53
C GLU A 255 -10.55 17.32 19.03
N SER A 256 -9.78 16.60 18.22
CA SER A 256 -9.87 16.64 16.76
C SER A 256 -10.84 15.62 16.16
N GLY A 257 -11.26 14.60 16.92
CA GLY A 257 -12.25 13.61 16.48
C GLY A 257 -12.21 12.27 17.21
#